data_AF-A0A2T5JFQ5-F1
#
_entry.id   AF-A0A2T5JFQ5-F1
#
_cell.length_a   1.000
_cell.length_b   1.000
_cell.length_c   1.000
_cell.angle_alpha   90.00
_cell.angle_beta   90.00
_cell.angle_gamma   90.00
#
_symmetry.space_group_name_H-M   'P 1'
#
loop_
_entity.id
_entity.type
_entity.pdbx_description
1 polymer ?
#
loop_
_entity_poly.entity_id
_entity_poly.type
_entity_poly.pdbx_seq_one_letter_code
_entity_poly.pdbx_strand_id
1 'polypeptide(L)'
;MKKLIMVILPPVVVFLLIDAIIKYAVHYRYPEAGISTIGDGTTNGLITYYQTFKPVIFIIALLTQATIALSMWKRIVARPGAAFARILGLILLCAVLAIGLSYVIWDRATGTGRFIHICWFMAAVQTGYWLIDFALLRLIDYKSFAPRPPEAGEHGHTEASQS
;
A
#
# COMPACT_ATOMS: atom_id res chain seq x y z
N MET A 1 18.77 0.50 11.62
CA MET A 1 17.95 -0.68 11.27
C MET A 1 16.48 -0.37 11.01
N LYS A 2 15.82 0.51 11.79
CA LYS A 2 14.40 0.86 11.61
C LYS A 2 13.98 1.22 10.17
N LYS A 3 14.75 2.05 9.46
CA LYS A 3 14.46 2.41 8.06
C LYS A 3 14.41 1.19 7.13
N LEU A 4 15.35 0.25 7.28
CA LEU A 4 15.41 -0.96 6.47
C LEU A 4 14.19 -1.86 6.73
N ILE A 5 13.77 -1.97 8.00
CA ILE A 5 12.54 -2.68 8.37
C ILE A 5 11.30 -2.01 7.75
N MET A 6 11.23 -0.68 7.75
CA MET A 6 10.11 0.05 7.12
C MET A 6 10.07 -0.07 5.58
N VAL A 7 11.19 -0.42 4.94
CA VAL A 7 11.26 -0.71 3.49
C VAL A 7 10.89 -2.15 3.18
N ILE A 8 11.38 -3.11 3.97
CA ILE A 8 11.25 -4.53 3.62
C ILE A 8 9.97 -5.14 4.19
N LEU A 9 9.63 -4.83 5.44
CA LEU A 9 8.55 -5.51 6.15
C LEU A 9 7.19 -5.32 5.46
N PRO A 10 6.79 -4.10 5.03
CA PRO A 10 5.47 -3.95 4.44
C PRO A 10 5.28 -4.70 3.12
N PRO A 11 6.18 -4.60 2.12
CA PRO A 11 6.09 -5.41 0.91
C PRO A 11 6.09 -6.91 1.19
N VAL A 12 6.93 -7.39 2.12
CA VAL A 12 6.97 -8.82 2.50
C VAL A 12 5.64 -9.27 3.08
N VAL A 13 5.06 -8.52 4.03
CA VAL A 13 3.78 -8.88 4.65
C VAL A 13 2.66 -8.88 3.63
N VAL A 14 2.59 -7.88 2.75
CA VAL A 14 1.56 -7.82 1.70
C VAL A 14 1.71 -8.99 0.73
N PHE A 15 2.93 -9.32 0.32
CA PHE A 15 3.18 -10.48 -0.55
C PHE A 15 2.78 -11.80 0.09
N LEU A 16 3.12 -12.01 1.37
CA LEU A 16 2.73 -13.22 2.10
C LEU A 16 1.21 -13.34 2.24
N LEU A 17 0.51 -12.22 2.49
CA LEU A 17 -0.94 -12.20 2.55
C LEU A 17 -1.56 -12.54 1.19
N ILE A 18 -1.06 -11.97 0.10
CA ILE A 18 -1.55 -12.26 -1.25
C ILE A 18 -1.28 -13.74 -1.62
N ASP A 19 -0.07 -14.25 -1.36
CA ASP A 19 0.27 -15.66 -1.60
C ASP A 19 -0.66 -16.59 -0.78
N ALA A 20 -0.95 -16.24 0.48
CA ALA A 20 -1.87 -17.00 1.31
C ALA A 20 -3.31 -16.96 0.75
N ILE A 21 -3.81 -15.78 0.35
CA ILE A 21 -5.14 -15.64 -0.25
C ILE A 21 -5.24 -16.46 -1.53
N ILE A 22 -4.24 -16.40 -2.41
CA ILE A 22 -4.23 -17.18 -3.65
C ILE A 22 -4.20 -18.68 -3.34
N LYS A 23 -3.33 -19.11 -2.43
CA LYS A 23 -3.16 -20.53 -2.07
C LYS A 23 -4.40 -21.12 -1.41
N TYR A 24 -5.08 -20.39 -0.52
CA TYR A 24 -6.18 -20.93 0.28
C TYR A 24 -7.56 -20.56 -0.26
N ALA A 25 -7.77 -19.34 -0.75
CA ALA A 25 -9.09 -18.88 -1.17
C ALA A 25 -9.38 -19.13 -2.66
N VAL A 26 -8.35 -19.06 -3.51
CA VAL A 26 -8.53 -19.11 -4.97
C VAL A 26 -8.17 -20.47 -5.55
N HIS A 27 -7.05 -21.06 -5.17
CA HIS A 27 -6.62 -22.36 -5.72
C HIS A 27 -7.65 -23.48 -5.50
N TYR A 28 -8.42 -23.42 -4.40
CA TYR A 28 -9.53 -24.34 -4.12
C TYR A 28 -10.82 -24.04 -4.89
N ARG A 29 -11.01 -22.80 -5.38
CA ARG A 29 -12.23 -22.39 -6.11
C ARG A 29 -12.06 -22.38 -7.62
N TYR A 30 -10.83 -22.25 -8.13
CA TYR A 30 -10.56 -22.07 -9.57
C TYR A 30 -9.28 -22.81 -9.99
N PRO A 31 -9.36 -24.13 -10.25
CA PRO A 31 -8.19 -24.97 -10.56
C PRO A 31 -7.60 -24.76 -11.96
N GLU A 32 -8.31 -24.07 -12.87
CA GLU A 32 -7.97 -23.94 -14.30
C GLU A 32 -7.01 -22.77 -14.63
N ALA A 33 -6.18 -22.35 -13.66
CA ALA A 33 -5.23 -21.25 -13.88
C ALA A 33 -4.03 -21.72 -14.73
N GLY A 34 -4.05 -21.40 -16.03
CA GLY A 34 -2.96 -21.65 -16.97
C GLY A 34 -2.44 -20.38 -17.63
N ILE A 35 -1.22 -20.40 -18.19
CA ILE A 35 -0.58 -19.24 -18.85
C ILE A 35 -1.46 -18.64 -19.96
N SER A 36 -2.28 -19.46 -20.63
CA SER A 36 -3.24 -19.03 -21.64
C SER A 36 -4.32 -18.09 -21.11
N THR A 37 -4.54 -18.03 -19.79
CA THR A 37 -5.54 -17.14 -19.17
C THR A 37 -5.01 -15.74 -18.90
N ILE A 38 -3.69 -15.52 -19.04
CA ILE A 38 -3.06 -14.20 -18.83
C ILE A 38 -3.57 -13.24 -19.91
N GLY A 39 -4.15 -12.11 -19.48
CA GLY A 39 -4.67 -11.09 -20.39
C GLY A 39 -6.18 -11.18 -20.63
N ASP A 40 -6.83 -12.28 -20.23
CA ASP A 40 -8.28 -12.45 -20.39
C ASP A 40 -9.10 -11.52 -19.48
N GLY A 41 -8.45 -10.75 -18.59
CA GLY A 41 -9.16 -9.87 -17.65
C GLY A 41 -10.01 -10.64 -16.63
N THR A 42 -9.77 -11.94 -16.45
CA THR A 42 -10.39 -12.77 -15.42
C THR A 42 -9.53 -12.79 -14.16
N THR A 43 -10.14 -13.14 -13.02
CA THR A 43 -9.41 -13.33 -11.75
C THR A 43 -8.30 -14.39 -11.89
N ASN A 44 -8.53 -15.46 -12.66
CA ASN A 44 -7.54 -16.50 -12.93
C ASN A 44 -6.36 -15.99 -13.75
N GLY A 45 -6.62 -15.20 -14.79
CA GLY A 45 -5.58 -14.58 -15.60
C GLY A 45 -4.67 -13.68 -14.78
N LEU A 46 -5.25 -12.94 -13.83
CA LEU A 46 -4.50 -12.04 -12.98
C LEU A 46 -3.69 -12.77 -11.89
N ILE A 47 -4.20 -13.89 -11.39
CA ILE A 47 -3.47 -14.76 -10.46
C ILE A 47 -2.31 -15.44 -11.17
N THR A 48 -2.53 -15.93 -12.39
CA THR A 48 -1.46 -16.51 -13.22
C THR A 48 -0.40 -15.46 -13.54
N TYR A 49 -0.81 -14.23 -13.85
CA TYR A 49 0.09 -13.10 -14.02
C TYR A 49 0.90 -12.83 -12.74
N TYR A 50 0.24 -12.74 -11.59
CA TYR A 50 0.90 -12.52 -10.31
C TYR A 50 1.92 -13.63 -10.00
N GLN A 51 1.57 -14.90 -10.19
CA GLN A 51 2.47 -16.02 -9.93
C GLN A 51 3.67 -16.01 -10.90
N THR A 52 3.45 -15.69 -12.17
CA THR A 52 4.50 -15.64 -13.20
C THR A 52 5.47 -14.49 -12.94
N PHE A 53 4.95 -13.29 -12.65
CA PHE A 53 5.75 -12.08 -12.48
C PHE A 53 6.06 -11.75 -11.02
N LYS A 54 5.80 -12.67 -10.09
CA LYS A 54 5.95 -12.44 -8.64
C LYS A 54 7.28 -11.81 -8.25
N PRO A 55 8.46 -12.29 -8.74
CA PRO A 55 9.74 -11.71 -8.36
C PRO A 55 9.87 -10.25 -8.82
N VAL A 56 9.39 -9.94 -10.02
CA VAL A 56 9.43 -8.59 -10.60
C VAL A 56 8.51 -7.65 -9.82
N ILE A 57 7.27 -8.08 -9.54
CA ILE A 57 6.32 -7.29 -8.75
C ILE A 57 6.89 -7.04 -7.34
N PHE A 58 7.61 -8.00 -6.75
CA PHE A 58 8.21 -7.83 -5.43
C PHE A 58 9.32 -6.78 -5.43
N ILE A 59 10.20 -6.80 -6.44
CA ILE A 59 11.25 -5.78 -6.61
C ILE A 59 10.62 -4.40 -6.80
N ILE A 60 9.58 -4.29 -7.64
CA ILE A 60 8.84 -3.03 -7.84
C ILE A 60 8.25 -2.55 -6.50
N ALA A 61 7.62 -3.44 -5.73
CA ALA A 61 7.06 -3.09 -4.43
C ALA A 61 8.12 -2.57 -3.45
N LEU A 62 9.31 -3.19 -3.40
CA LEU A 62 10.43 -2.69 -2.60
C LEU A 62 10.90 -1.30 -3.04
N LEU A 63 11.00 -1.06 -4.34
CA LEU A 63 11.38 0.25 -4.89
C LEU A 63 10.32 1.31 -4.59
N THR A 64 9.04 1.00 -4.80
CA THR A 64 7.90 1.86 -4.46
C THR A 64 7.89 2.19 -2.96
N GLN A 65 8.19 1.20 -2.11
CA GLN A 65 8.25 1.40 -0.67
C GLN A 65 9.38 2.36 -0.28
N ALA A 66 10.57 2.14 -0.83
CA ALA A 66 11.75 2.95 -0.54
C ALA A 66 11.60 4.41 -1.01
N THR A 67 10.99 4.61 -2.18
CA THR A 67 10.94 5.92 -2.85
C THR A 67 9.68 6.72 -2.54
N ILE A 68 8.51 6.09 -2.60
CA ILE A 68 7.21 6.76 -2.51
C ILE A 68 6.66 6.65 -1.10
N ALA A 69 6.48 5.42 -0.58
CA ALA A 69 5.79 5.20 0.69
C ALA A 69 6.50 5.88 1.86
N LEU A 70 7.82 5.71 1.98
CA LEU A 70 8.60 6.36 3.04
C LEU A 70 8.63 7.87 2.94
N SER A 71 8.71 8.43 1.72
CA SER A 71 8.70 9.87 1.51
C SER A 71 7.37 10.48 1.95
N MET A 72 6.28 9.82 1.59
CA MET A 72 4.93 10.20 1.99
C MET A 72 4.71 10.04 3.50
N TRP A 73 5.19 8.95 4.09
CA TRP A 73 5.11 8.71 5.53
C TRP A 73 5.78 9.82 6.34
N LYS A 74 7.00 10.21 5.98
CA LYS A 74 7.71 11.33 6.63
C LYS A 74 6.90 12.63 6.56
N ARG A 75 6.26 12.91 5.43
CA ARG A 75 5.40 14.09 5.26
C ARG A 75 4.16 14.02 6.17
N ILE A 76 3.55 12.85 6.28
CA ILE A 76 2.40 12.58 7.17
C ILE A 76 2.77 12.82 8.63
N VAL A 77 3.88 12.22 9.09
CA VAL A 77 4.38 12.40 10.46
C VAL A 77 4.71 13.86 10.76
N ALA A 78 5.33 14.58 9.81
CA ALA A 78 5.69 15.98 10.00
C ALA A 78 4.49 16.94 10.05
N ARG A 79 3.38 16.61 9.37
CA ARG A 79 2.16 17.43 9.35
C ARG A 79 0.92 16.51 9.39
N PRO A 80 0.49 16.04 10.57
CA PRO A 80 -0.60 15.08 10.69
C PRO A 80 -1.96 15.67 10.27
N GLY A 81 -2.17 16.99 10.43
CA GLY A 81 -3.41 17.66 9.98
C GLY A 81 -3.65 17.59 8.46
N ALA A 82 -2.60 17.37 7.66
CA ALA A 82 -2.71 17.19 6.21
C ALA A 82 -2.65 15.69 5.80
N ALA A 83 -2.67 14.75 6.75
CA ALA A 83 -2.58 13.33 6.45
C ALA A 83 -3.75 12.83 5.58
N PHE A 84 -4.97 13.26 5.90
CA PHE A 84 -6.17 12.88 5.14
C PHE A 84 -6.07 13.32 3.67
N ALA A 85 -5.72 14.59 3.42
CA ALA A 85 -5.56 15.11 2.06
C ALA A 85 -4.48 14.36 1.26
N ARG A 86 -3.39 13.95 1.90
CA ARG A 86 -2.32 13.18 1.24
C ARG A 86 -2.75 11.75 0.91
N ILE A 87 -3.44 11.09 1.83
CA ILE A 87 -4.00 9.75 1.60
C ILE A 87 -5.06 9.81 0.50
N LEU A 88 -5.93 10.83 0.52
CA LEU A 88 -6.93 11.03 -0.51
C LEU A 88 -6.30 11.28 -1.88
N GLY A 89 -5.26 12.12 -1.97
CA GLY A 89 -4.52 12.35 -3.20
C GLY A 89 -3.88 11.08 -3.77
N LEU A 90 -3.37 10.21 -2.89
CA LEU A 90 -2.84 8.92 -3.28
C LEU A 90 -3.93 7.99 -3.82
N ILE A 91 -5.08 7.92 -3.16
CA ILE A 91 -6.23 7.12 -3.60
C ILE A 91 -6.71 7.60 -4.98
N LEU A 92 -6.81 8.90 -5.20
CA LEU A 92 -7.19 9.47 -6.49
C LEU A 92 -6.16 9.12 -7.58
N LEU A 93 -4.87 9.24 -7.27
CA LEU A 93 -3.82 8.83 -8.20
C LEU A 93 -3.92 7.35 -8.56
N CYS A 94 -4.17 6.50 -7.55
CA CYS A 94 -4.38 5.07 -7.74
C CYS A 94 -5.61 4.79 -8.60
N ALA A 95 -6.71 5.51 -8.40
CA ALA A 95 -7.92 5.36 -9.20
C ALA A 95 -7.68 5.75 -10.67
N VAL A 96 -6.97 6.85 -10.93
CA VAL A 96 -6.61 7.28 -12.29
C VAL A 96 -5.73 6.24 -12.98
N LEU A 97 -4.70 5.71 -12.28
CA LEU A 97 -3.84 4.67 -12.82
C LEU A 97 -4.61 3.36 -13.05
N ALA A 98 -5.49 2.97 -12.13
CA ALA A 98 -6.33 1.79 -12.29
C ALA A 98 -7.24 1.89 -13.52
N ILE A 99 -7.88 3.05 -13.74
CA ILE A 99 -8.70 3.31 -14.92
C ILE A 99 -7.84 3.25 -16.19
N GLY A 100 -6.67 3.90 -16.20
CA GLY A 100 -5.76 3.91 -17.35
C GLY A 100 -5.28 2.51 -17.73
N LEU A 101 -4.81 1.73 -16.75
CA LEU A 101 -4.38 0.35 -16.97
C LEU A 101 -5.54 -0.55 -17.42
N SER A 102 -6.70 -0.37 -16.79
CA SER A 102 -7.90 -1.13 -17.18
C SER A 102 -8.31 -0.83 -18.61
N TYR A 103 -8.17 0.42 -19.07
CA TYR A 103 -8.47 0.80 -20.44
C TYR A 103 -7.51 0.16 -21.46
N VAL A 104 -6.23 0.01 -21.10
CA VAL A 104 -5.23 -0.66 -21.94
C VAL A 104 -5.47 -2.17 -22.01
N ILE A 105 -5.87 -2.79 -20.90
CA ILE A 105 -6.13 -4.24 -20.82
C ILE A 105 -7.50 -4.62 -21.40
N TRP A 106 -8.45 -3.69 -21.38
CA TRP A 106 -9.83 -3.98 -21.75
C TRP A 106 -10.00 -4.27 -23.24
N ASP A 107 -10.48 -5.47 -23.53
CA ASP A 107 -10.98 -5.84 -24.84
C ASP A 107 -12.38 -5.25 -25.06
N ARG A 108 -12.48 -4.33 -26.03
CA ARG A 108 -13.73 -3.66 -26.41
C ARG A 108 -14.84 -4.64 -26.81
N ALA A 109 -14.49 -5.83 -27.31
CA ALA A 109 -15.47 -6.86 -27.69
C ALA A 109 -16.25 -7.42 -26.48
N THR A 110 -15.67 -7.33 -25.27
CA THR A 110 -16.27 -7.91 -24.06
C THR A 110 -17.27 -7.00 -23.35
N GLY A 111 -17.50 -5.78 -23.86
CA GLY A 111 -18.47 -4.83 -23.33
C GLY A 111 -18.00 -4.04 -22.09
N THR A 112 -18.74 -2.97 -21.77
CA THR A 112 -18.39 -2.01 -20.71
C THR A 112 -18.50 -2.57 -19.29
N GLY A 113 -19.33 -3.60 -19.07
CA GLY A 113 -19.44 -4.26 -17.78
C GLY A 113 -18.11 -4.87 -17.33
N ARG A 114 -17.39 -5.52 -18.24
CA ARG A 114 -16.08 -6.13 -17.93
C ARG A 114 -15.02 -5.08 -17.60
N PHE A 115 -15.02 -3.95 -18.30
CA PHE A 115 -14.16 -2.81 -17.99
C PHE A 115 -14.35 -2.32 -16.55
N ILE A 116 -15.61 -2.16 -16.10
CA ILE A 116 -15.93 -1.71 -14.74
C ILE A 116 -15.42 -2.72 -13.70
N HIS A 117 -15.58 -4.01 -13.94
CA HIS A 117 -15.06 -5.05 -13.06
C HIS A 117 -13.53 -5.02 -12.93
N ILE A 118 -12.80 -4.86 -14.04
CA ILE A 118 -11.34 -4.76 -14.04
C ILE A 118 -10.90 -3.50 -13.28
N CYS A 119 -11.55 -2.35 -13.52
CA CYS A 119 -11.30 -1.10 -12.79
C CYS A 119 -11.48 -1.26 -11.29
N TRP A 120 -12.62 -1.81 -10.85
CA TRP A 120 -12.90 -2.03 -9.43
C TRP A 120 -11.90 -2.98 -8.79
N PHE A 121 -11.54 -4.04 -9.49
CA PHE A 121 -10.57 -5.02 -9.01
C PHE A 121 -9.18 -4.39 -8.84
N MET A 122 -8.69 -3.66 -9.84
CA MET A 122 -7.40 -2.96 -9.77
C MET A 122 -7.38 -1.90 -8.65
N ALA A 123 -8.47 -1.13 -8.52
CA ALA A 123 -8.61 -0.15 -7.45
C ALA A 123 -8.61 -0.83 -6.06
N ALA A 124 -9.34 -1.93 -5.89
CA ALA A 124 -9.39 -2.66 -4.63
C ALA A 124 -8.03 -3.22 -4.22
N VAL A 125 -7.28 -3.82 -5.16
CA VAL A 125 -5.91 -4.32 -4.89
C VAL A 125 -4.99 -3.18 -4.50
N GLN A 126 -5.02 -2.07 -5.24
CA GLN A 126 -4.17 -0.92 -4.98
C GLN A 126 -4.48 -0.24 -3.64
N THR A 127 -5.76 -0.06 -3.32
CA THR A 127 -6.20 0.50 -2.04
C THR A 127 -5.87 -0.44 -0.88
N GLY A 128 -6.11 -1.75 -1.04
CA GLY A 128 -5.76 -2.76 -0.03
C GLY A 128 -4.26 -2.77 0.29
N TYR A 129 -3.42 -2.72 -0.75
CA TYR A 129 -1.96 -2.58 -0.61
C TYR A 129 -1.60 -1.37 0.26
N TRP A 130 -2.10 -0.18 -0.09
CA TRP A 130 -1.76 1.05 0.63
C TRP A 130 -2.29 1.08 2.06
N LEU A 131 -3.47 0.52 2.31
CA LEU A 131 -4.03 0.42 3.66
C LEU A 131 -3.15 -0.43 4.57
N ILE A 132 -2.76 -1.62 4.11
CA ILE A 132 -1.89 -2.52 4.88
C ILE A 132 -0.52 -1.87 5.08
N ASP A 133 0.05 -1.26 4.03
CA ASP A 133 1.34 -0.59 4.09
C ASP A 133 1.37 0.51 5.16
N PHE A 134 0.42 1.44 5.12
CA PHE A 134 0.34 2.52 6.10
C PHE A 134 0.02 2.04 7.51
N ALA A 135 -0.79 0.99 7.66
CA ALA A 135 -1.03 0.37 8.95
C ALA A 135 0.26 -0.20 9.55
N LEU A 136 1.07 -0.89 8.76
CA LEU A 136 2.38 -1.40 9.18
C LEU A 136 3.37 -0.29 9.50
N LEU A 137 3.43 0.76 8.68
CA LEU A 137 4.27 1.93 8.96
C LEU A 137 3.87 2.60 10.29
N ARG A 138 2.56 2.72 10.56
CA ARG A 138 2.04 3.23 11.83
C ARG A 138 2.43 2.33 13.01
N LEU A 139 2.39 1.01 12.84
CA LEU A 139 2.78 0.05 13.87
C LEU A 139 4.29 0.13 14.17
N ILE A 140 5.13 0.17 13.13
CA ILE A 140 6.60 0.24 13.25
C ILE A 140 7.04 1.59 13.84
N ASP A 141 6.31 2.67 13.52
CA ASP A 141 6.64 4.04 13.90
C ASP A 141 5.66 4.65 14.91
N TYR A 142 5.05 3.80 15.76
CA TYR A 142 4.02 4.22 16.72
C TYR A 142 4.49 5.33 17.68
N LYS A 143 5.80 5.33 18.04
CA LYS A 143 6.40 6.34 18.92
C LYS A 143 6.38 7.75 18.33
N SER A 144 6.33 7.90 17.02
CA SER A 144 6.29 9.22 16.37
C SER A 144 4.94 9.92 16.53
N PHE A 145 3.92 9.22 17.02
CA PHE A 145 2.59 9.77 17.34
C PHE A 145 2.30 9.80 18.85
N ALA A 146 3.24 9.37 19.70
CA ALA A 146 3.06 9.45 21.14
C ALA A 146 3.09 10.94 21.56
N PRO A 147 2.17 11.38 22.44
CA PRO A 147 2.29 12.68 23.09
C PRO A 147 3.67 12.79 23.73
N ARG A 148 4.43 13.86 23.43
CA ARG A 148 5.67 14.10 24.17
C ARG A 148 5.28 14.24 25.64
N PRO A 149 5.97 13.56 26.57
CA PRO A 149 5.77 13.85 27.98
C PRO A 149 6.04 15.36 28.20
N PRO A 150 5.24 16.04 29.03
CA PRO A 150 5.52 17.42 29.39
C PRO A 150 6.96 17.48 29.89
N GLU A 151 7.77 18.38 29.33
CA GLU A 151 9.15 18.54 29.76
C GLU A 151 9.16 18.79 31.27
N ALA A 152 9.82 17.90 32.00
CA ALA A 152 9.95 18.03 33.44
C ALA A 152 10.85 19.24 33.72
N GLY A 153 10.24 20.35 34.13
CA GLY A 153 10.87 21.35 34.98
C GLY A 153 11.62 22.49 34.26
N GLU A 154 10.86 23.45 33.74
CA GLU A 154 11.26 24.86 33.82
C GLU A 154 10.69 25.46 35.13
N HIS A 155 11.05 24.87 36.26
CA HIS A 155 10.79 25.43 37.59
C HIS A 155 12.14 25.55 38.30
N GLY A 156 12.73 26.75 38.29
CA GLY A 156 13.94 27.00 39.08
C GLY A 156 14.75 28.24 38.72
N HIS A 157 14.13 29.37 38.41
CA HIS A 157 14.80 30.67 38.58
C HIS A 157 13.78 31.74 38.98
N THR A 158 13.38 31.70 40.24
CA THR A 158 12.82 32.86 40.93
C THR A 158 13.48 32.89 42.30
N GLU A 159 13.86 34.10 42.73
CA GLU A 159 14.45 34.46 44.03
C GLU A 159 15.97 34.30 44.18
N ALA A 160 16.69 35.38 43.83
CA ALA A 160 17.69 36.00 44.70
C ALA A 160 18.21 37.30 44.06
N SER A 161 17.62 38.44 44.42
CA SER A 161 18.35 39.72 44.54
C SER A 161 17.40 40.83 45.06
N GLN A 162 17.05 40.74 46.34
CA GLN A 162 16.74 41.92 47.16
C GLN A 162 17.54 41.80 48.45
N SER A 163 18.71 42.44 48.48
CA SER A 163 19.35 42.96 49.69
C SER A 163 20.38 44.00 49.28
#